data_AF-A0A7C5QI02-F1
#
_entry.id   AF-A0A7C5QI02-F1
#
_cell.length_a   1.000
_cell.length_b   1.000
_cell.length_c   1.000
_cell.angle_alpha   90.00
_cell.angle_beta   90.00
_cell.angle_gamma   90.00
#
_symmetry.space_group_name_H-M   'P 1'
#
loop_
_entity.id
_entity.type
_entity.pdbx_description
1 polymer ?
#
loop_
_entity_poly.entity_id
_entity_poly.type
_entity_poly.pdbx_seq_one_letter_code
_entity_poly.pdbx_strand_id
1 'polypeptide(L)'
;MVTERKNNNLKNLLQDFLPHTVAREFADLYWEGNFGDYLEIVREHPEVTRNAFQRLYDMILSKGVEEYIDSKKKIIRYNFFKDEENAGKDAVFGLDIPLMRLVHVLEAAAHGYGPERRIILLHGPVGSSKSTIVRLLKRGLERYTKTPEGALYTFSWVVPPEIAGRTTIAPQDKCEPQEEIFPCPMNEEPLRIIPTSMRREFIEKLLGPELSKKIKIEGDLCPACRFIFRNLMMRYQGDLSKILEHVKVRRFVMSEQDRLGIGTFQPKDEKNQDSTELTGDINYRKIAIYGSDSDPRAFNFDGEFNIANRGLIEFIEILKLDVAFLYDLLGATQEHVIKPKKFAQTDIDEVIIGHTNEAEYKKLLANEYMEALRDRTIKIDIPYITKVSEEVKIYTKFFNSKTLPGIHIAPHTLEMAAMWAVLTRLETPKKQGLSLIQKLKLYDGKY
;
A
#
# COMPACT_ATOMS: atom_id res chain seq x y z
N MET A 1 -1.70 0.06 -52.10
CA MET A 1 -0.32 0.61 -52.10
C MET A 1 -0.05 1.72 -51.07
N VAL A 2 -0.83 2.81 -50.96
CA VAL A 2 -0.56 3.87 -49.94
C VAL A 2 -0.95 3.44 -48.51
N THR A 3 -2.00 2.64 -48.36
CA THR A 3 -2.46 2.05 -47.08
C THR A 3 -1.56 0.94 -46.55
N GLU A 4 -1.01 0.09 -47.42
CA GLU A 4 -0.04 -0.94 -47.03
C GLU A 4 1.31 -0.34 -46.60
N ARG A 5 1.79 0.71 -47.27
CA ARG A 5 3.00 1.43 -46.85
C ARG A 5 2.85 2.11 -45.49
N LYS A 6 1.67 2.68 -45.17
CA LYS A 6 1.38 3.25 -43.85
C LYS A 6 1.30 2.18 -42.75
N ASN A 7 0.69 1.03 -43.02
CA ASN A 7 0.60 -0.07 -42.07
C ASN A 7 1.96 -0.74 -41.78
N ASN A 8 2.82 -0.86 -42.79
CA ASN A 8 4.19 -1.35 -42.57
C ASN A 8 5.04 -0.35 -41.77
N ASN A 9 4.84 0.95 -41.97
CA ASN A 9 5.53 1.97 -41.17
C ASN A 9 5.09 1.96 -39.70
N LEU A 10 3.80 1.72 -39.42
CA LEU A 10 3.30 1.59 -38.05
C LEU A 10 3.82 0.31 -37.38
N LYS A 11 3.84 -0.82 -38.10
CA LYS A 11 4.38 -2.09 -37.58
C LYS A 11 5.88 -1.99 -37.29
N ASN A 12 6.64 -1.35 -38.17
CA ASN A 12 8.06 -1.12 -37.95
C ASN A 12 8.30 -0.18 -36.76
N LEU A 13 7.51 0.91 -36.64
CA LEU A 13 7.56 1.79 -35.48
C LEU A 13 7.26 1.04 -34.17
N LEU A 14 6.28 0.13 -34.18
CA LEU A 14 5.93 -0.69 -33.01
C LEU A 14 7.03 -1.70 -32.68
N GLN A 15 7.68 -2.32 -33.68
CA GLN A 15 8.81 -3.22 -33.47
C GLN A 15 10.06 -2.49 -32.97
N ASP A 16 10.30 -1.26 -33.43
CA ASP A 16 11.41 -0.41 -32.98
C ASP A 16 11.18 0.11 -31.54
N PHE A 17 9.93 0.29 -31.11
CA PHE A 17 9.56 0.76 -29.77
C PHE A 17 9.30 -0.34 -28.74
N LEU A 18 9.09 -1.60 -29.15
CA LEU A 18 8.86 -2.74 -28.27
C LEU A 18 10.16 -3.55 -28.13
N PRO A 19 11.04 -3.19 -27.19
CA PRO A 19 12.28 -3.94 -27.01
C PRO A 19 11.97 -5.39 -26.58
N HIS A 20 12.84 -6.33 -26.96
CA HIS A 20 12.78 -7.73 -26.51
C HIS A 20 12.76 -7.89 -24.97
N THR A 21 13.13 -6.84 -24.22
CA THR A 21 13.01 -6.77 -22.76
C THR A 21 11.57 -6.81 -22.28
N VAL A 22 10.59 -6.30 -23.03
CA VAL A 22 9.17 -6.31 -22.63
C VAL A 22 8.65 -7.74 -22.46
N ALA A 23 9.08 -8.68 -23.31
CA ALA A 23 8.65 -10.07 -23.22
C ALA A 23 9.22 -10.79 -21.98
N ARG A 24 10.46 -10.48 -21.59
CA ARG A 24 11.08 -11.03 -20.36
C ARG A 24 10.48 -10.41 -19.11
N GLU A 25 10.36 -9.09 -19.08
CA GLU A 25 9.68 -8.37 -18.00
C GLU A 25 8.24 -8.84 -17.82
N PHE A 26 7.52 -9.08 -18.94
CA PHE A 26 6.19 -9.67 -18.89
C PHE A 26 6.23 -11.11 -18.35
N ALA A 27 7.15 -11.96 -18.79
CA ALA A 27 7.25 -13.33 -18.25
C ALA A 27 7.49 -13.34 -16.72
N ASP A 28 8.35 -12.45 -16.23
CA ASP A 28 8.67 -12.35 -14.79
C ASP A 28 7.50 -11.80 -13.98
N LEU A 29 6.81 -10.78 -14.51
CA LEU A 29 5.65 -10.14 -13.85
C LEU A 29 4.39 -11.03 -13.85
N TYR A 30 4.31 -11.99 -14.76
CA TYR A 30 3.21 -12.94 -14.90
C TYR A 30 3.63 -14.38 -14.60
N TRP A 31 4.72 -14.55 -13.83
CA TRP A 31 5.15 -15.87 -13.39
C TRP A 31 4.02 -16.61 -12.66
N GLU A 32 3.83 -17.87 -13.03
CA GLU A 32 2.95 -18.82 -12.35
C GLU A 32 3.72 -20.14 -12.16
N GLY A 33 3.55 -20.76 -10.99
CA GLY A 33 4.17 -22.02 -10.63
C GLY A 33 3.35 -22.79 -9.61
N ASN A 34 3.81 -23.99 -9.28
CA ASN A 34 3.23 -24.77 -8.19
C ASN A 34 3.76 -24.27 -6.83
N PHE A 35 3.22 -24.80 -5.73
CA PHE A 35 3.65 -24.43 -4.39
C PHE A 35 5.14 -24.74 -4.14
N GLY A 36 5.67 -25.84 -4.66
CA GLY A 36 7.09 -26.20 -4.56
C GLY A 36 8.01 -25.22 -5.28
N ASP A 37 7.66 -24.77 -6.48
CA ASP A 37 8.43 -23.75 -7.21
C ASP A 37 8.51 -22.45 -6.38
N TYR A 38 7.42 -22.09 -5.71
CA TYR A 38 7.41 -20.94 -4.79
C TYR A 38 8.29 -21.16 -3.56
N LEU A 39 8.34 -22.36 -2.99
CA LEU A 39 9.24 -22.66 -1.87
C LEU A 39 10.71 -22.52 -2.25
N GLU A 40 11.09 -22.88 -3.47
CA GLU A 40 12.45 -22.65 -3.99
C GLU A 40 12.74 -21.15 -4.10
N ILE A 41 11.78 -20.35 -4.58
CA ILE A 41 11.91 -18.88 -4.57
C ILE A 41 12.10 -18.35 -3.16
N VAL A 42 11.31 -18.81 -2.17
CA VAL A 42 11.47 -18.38 -0.78
C VAL A 42 12.83 -18.81 -0.22
N ARG A 43 13.34 -19.97 -0.62
CA ARG A 43 14.66 -20.46 -0.20
C ARG A 43 15.80 -19.59 -0.71
N GLU A 44 15.72 -19.14 -1.95
CA GLU A 44 16.73 -18.27 -2.57
C GLU A 44 16.56 -16.79 -2.16
N HIS A 45 15.30 -16.35 -2.06
CA HIS A 45 14.88 -14.97 -1.86
C HIS A 45 13.83 -14.88 -0.73
N PRO A 46 14.19 -15.09 0.54
CA PRO A 46 13.25 -15.06 1.66
C PRO A 46 12.54 -13.70 1.82
N GLU A 47 13.10 -12.63 1.27
CA GLU A 47 12.51 -11.31 1.23
C GLU A 47 11.15 -11.22 0.52
N VAL A 48 10.78 -12.19 -0.31
CA VAL A 48 9.47 -12.22 -0.99
C VAL A 48 8.31 -12.43 0.00
N THR A 49 8.61 -12.85 1.23
CA THR A 49 7.63 -13.06 2.30
C THR A 49 7.47 -11.85 3.23
N ARG A 50 8.10 -10.70 2.92
CA ARG A 50 7.99 -9.48 3.73
C ARG A 50 6.53 -9.10 3.95
N ASN A 51 6.22 -8.65 5.17
CA ASN A 51 4.95 -8.02 5.50
C ASN A 51 4.85 -6.60 4.90
N ALA A 52 3.70 -5.96 5.03
CA ALA A 52 3.45 -4.63 4.48
C ALA A 52 4.43 -3.56 4.97
N PHE A 53 4.74 -3.53 6.27
CA PHE A 53 5.67 -2.56 6.86
C PHE A 53 7.11 -2.78 6.40
N GLN A 54 7.60 -4.02 6.42
CA GLN A 54 8.93 -4.37 5.93
C GLN A 54 9.10 -3.97 4.46
N ARG A 55 8.09 -4.24 3.62
CA ARG A 55 8.13 -3.89 2.21
C ARG A 55 8.15 -2.38 1.98
N LEU A 56 7.33 -1.63 2.71
CA LEU A 56 7.29 -0.17 2.57
C LEU A 56 8.60 0.48 3.03
N TYR A 57 9.19 -0.03 4.11
CA TYR A 57 10.49 0.43 4.62
C TYR A 57 11.61 0.13 3.62
N ASP A 58 11.73 -1.13 3.17
CA ASP A 58 12.78 -1.55 2.24
C ASP A 58 12.65 -0.86 0.87
N MET A 59 11.43 -0.61 0.41
CA MET A 59 11.16 0.20 -0.77
C MET A 59 11.77 1.59 -0.65
N ILE A 60 11.56 2.29 0.47
CA ILE A 60 12.10 3.64 0.67
C ILE A 60 13.62 3.61 0.68
N LEU A 61 14.22 2.63 1.36
CA LEU A 61 15.67 2.47 1.44
C LEU A 61 16.32 2.07 0.11
N SER A 62 15.60 1.36 -0.76
CA SER A 62 16.11 0.92 -2.07
C SER A 62 16.59 2.07 -2.96
N LYS A 63 16.11 3.30 -2.72
CA LYS A 63 16.51 4.51 -3.46
C LYS A 63 17.75 5.21 -2.89
N GLY A 64 18.27 4.72 -1.77
CA GLY A 64 19.43 5.28 -1.10
C GLY A 64 19.09 6.45 -0.17
N VAL A 65 20.10 6.81 0.62
CA VAL A 65 20.01 7.77 1.71
C VAL A 65 21.21 8.72 1.64
N GLU A 66 20.95 9.99 1.89
CA GLU A 66 21.97 11.04 2.00
C GLU A 66 22.00 11.60 3.42
N GLU A 67 23.19 11.87 3.94
CA GLU A 67 23.35 12.50 5.24
C GLU A 67 23.91 13.91 5.06
N TYR A 68 23.30 14.89 5.73
CA TYR A 68 23.81 16.27 5.74
C TYR A 68 23.60 16.92 7.12
N ILE A 69 24.34 17.99 7.38
CA ILE A 69 24.23 18.74 8.63
C ILE A 69 23.39 19.98 8.38
N ASP A 70 22.31 20.13 9.14
CA ASP A 70 21.48 21.33 9.17
C ASP A 70 21.43 21.86 10.60
N SER A 71 21.86 23.11 10.80
CA SER A 71 21.80 23.76 12.11
C SER A 71 22.45 22.91 13.24
N LYS A 72 23.60 22.31 12.95
CA LYS A 72 24.37 21.37 13.81
C LYS A 72 23.70 20.03 14.11
N LYS A 73 22.57 19.71 13.46
CA LYS A 73 21.91 18.42 13.56
C LYS A 73 22.21 17.58 12.33
N LYS A 74 22.51 16.31 12.54
CA LYS A 74 22.64 15.32 11.46
C LYS A 74 21.23 14.98 10.97
N ILE A 75 20.95 15.27 9.70
CA ILE A 75 19.69 15.00 9.04
C ILE A 75 19.90 13.92 7.99
N ILE A 76 18.97 12.97 7.95
CA ILE A 76 18.93 11.88 6.99
C ILE A 76 17.88 12.23 5.94
N ARG A 77 18.29 12.27 4.68
CA ARG A 77 17.41 12.47 3.53
C ARG A 77 17.24 11.15 2.80
N TYR A 78 15.99 10.73 2.66
CA TYR A 78 15.64 9.54 1.90
C TYR A 78 15.38 9.94 0.44
N ASN A 79 16.20 9.44 -0.49
CA ASN A 79 16.13 9.81 -1.90
C ASN A 79 14.81 9.43 -2.56
N PHE A 80 14.09 8.45 -1.99
CA PHE A 80 12.74 8.09 -2.41
C PHE A 80 11.81 9.30 -2.56
N PHE A 81 11.86 10.28 -1.64
CA PHE A 81 10.99 11.46 -1.68
C PHE A 81 11.43 12.54 -2.66
N LYS A 82 12.55 12.37 -3.36
CA LYS A 82 12.96 13.23 -4.48
C LYS A 82 12.22 12.91 -5.78
N ASP A 83 11.61 11.73 -5.87
CA ASP A 83 10.81 11.30 -7.02
C ASP A 83 11.55 11.39 -8.36
N GLU A 84 12.86 11.08 -8.37
CA GLU A 84 13.73 11.25 -9.54
C GLU A 84 13.26 10.43 -10.76
N GLU A 85 12.72 9.24 -10.51
CA GLU A 85 12.15 8.34 -11.53
C GLU A 85 10.97 8.97 -12.29
N ASN A 86 10.25 9.92 -11.68
CA ASN A 86 9.16 10.68 -12.31
C ASN A 86 9.54 12.14 -12.55
N ALA A 87 10.83 12.41 -12.78
CA ALA A 87 11.37 13.74 -13.02
C ALA A 87 11.02 14.76 -11.91
N GLY A 88 10.90 14.28 -10.67
CA GLY A 88 10.63 15.10 -9.50
C GLY A 88 9.21 15.66 -9.43
N LYS A 89 8.24 15.12 -10.19
CA LYS A 89 6.86 15.63 -10.26
C LYS A 89 6.20 15.75 -8.87
N ASP A 90 6.43 14.76 -8.03
CA ASP A 90 5.87 14.68 -6.69
C ASP A 90 6.92 14.92 -5.59
N ALA A 91 8.12 15.38 -5.97
CA ALA A 91 9.22 15.65 -5.05
C ALA A 91 8.78 16.51 -3.86
N VAL A 92 9.20 16.09 -2.67
CA VAL A 92 8.93 16.75 -1.39
C VAL A 92 10.18 17.48 -0.92
N PHE A 93 10.06 18.78 -0.66
CA PHE A 93 11.17 19.66 -0.29
C PHE A 93 11.01 20.18 1.14
N GLY A 94 12.12 20.42 1.85
CA GLY A 94 12.13 21.04 3.18
C GLY A 94 11.43 20.27 4.31
N LEU A 95 11.08 18.99 4.11
CA LEU A 95 10.36 18.16 5.09
C LEU A 95 11.18 16.94 5.56
N ASP A 96 12.51 16.98 5.44
CA ASP A 96 13.39 15.87 5.79
C ASP A 96 13.18 15.37 7.24
N ILE A 97 13.05 16.27 8.22
CA ILE A 97 12.83 15.89 9.63
C ILE A 97 11.49 15.14 9.83
N PRO A 98 10.33 15.65 9.37
CA PRO A 98 9.09 14.88 9.38
C PRO A 98 9.17 13.53 8.65
N LEU A 99 9.83 13.50 7.50
CA LEU A 99 10.02 12.28 6.72
C LEU A 99 10.89 11.26 7.45
N MET A 100 11.96 11.69 8.15
CA MET A 100 12.73 10.83 9.04
C MET A 100 11.85 10.20 10.11
N ARG A 101 10.95 10.99 10.71
CA ARG A 101 10.03 10.48 11.73
C ARG A 101 9.07 9.43 11.16
N LEU A 102 8.56 9.64 9.95
CA LEU A 102 7.76 8.66 9.22
C LEU A 102 8.54 7.37 8.96
N VAL A 103 9.76 7.48 8.43
CA VAL A 103 10.56 6.30 8.11
C VAL A 103 10.98 5.54 9.37
N HIS A 104 11.30 6.22 10.48
CA HIS A 104 11.57 5.56 11.76
C HIS A 104 10.35 4.80 12.31
N VAL A 105 9.13 5.32 12.08
CA VAL A 105 7.90 4.60 12.46
C VAL A 105 7.75 3.32 11.63
N LEU A 106 8.01 3.39 10.33
CA LEU A 106 8.00 2.23 9.44
C LEU A 106 9.08 1.21 9.82
N GLU A 107 10.29 1.67 10.15
CA GLU A 107 11.40 0.83 10.61
C GLU A 107 11.02 0.08 11.90
N ALA A 108 10.48 0.80 12.90
CA ALA A 108 10.06 0.19 14.16
C ALA A 108 8.92 -0.81 13.96
N ALA A 109 7.95 -0.51 13.08
CA ALA A 109 6.88 -1.43 12.72
C ALA A 109 7.39 -2.67 11.97
N ALA A 110 8.34 -2.50 11.03
CA ALA A 110 8.97 -3.61 10.31
C ALA A 110 9.68 -4.59 11.28
N HIS A 111 10.25 -4.08 12.36
CA HIS A 111 10.86 -4.88 13.43
C HIS A 111 9.85 -5.41 14.47
N GLY A 112 8.59 -4.97 14.44
CA GLY A 112 7.53 -5.40 15.35
C GLY A 112 7.66 -4.81 16.76
N TYR A 113 8.04 -3.54 16.86
CA TYR A 113 8.22 -2.84 18.13
C TYR A 113 6.96 -2.12 18.65
N GLY A 114 5.79 -2.39 18.07
CA GLY A 114 4.50 -1.84 18.47
C GLY A 114 3.86 -0.84 17.49
N PRO A 115 4.61 -0.01 16.73
CA PRO A 115 4.02 0.90 15.76
C PRO A 115 3.18 0.25 14.67
N GLU A 116 3.40 -1.03 14.37
CA GLU A 116 2.58 -1.80 13.44
C GLU A 116 1.11 -1.86 13.86
N ARG A 117 0.83 -1.76 15.17
CA ARG A 117 -0.53 -1.79 15.74
C ARG A 117 -1.21 -0.42 15.84
N ARG A 118 -0.73 0.57 15.08
CA ARG A 118 -1.20 1.95 15.16
C ARG A 118 -1.35 2.58 13.77
N ILE A 119 -2.31 3.50 13.67
CA ILE A 119 -2.54 4.33 12.49
C ILE A 119 -1.44 5.37 12.41
N ILE A 120 -0.83 5.53 11.25
CA ILE A 120 0.07 6.65 11.00
C ILE A 120 -0.79 7.85 10.59
N LEU A 121 -0.90 8.86 11.45
CA LEU A 121 -1.67 10.08 11.15
C LEU A 121 -0.75 11.21 10.72
N LEU A 122 -0.79 11.56 9.44
CA LEU A 122 -0.16 12.75 8.90
C LEU A 122 -1.02 13.97 9.26
N HIS A 123 -0.49 14.81 10.13
CA HIS A 123 -1.19 15.98 10.64
C HIS A 123 -0.50 17.26 10.15
N GLY A 124 -1.26 18.24 9.70
CA GLY A 124 -0.70 19.56 9.40
C GLY A 124 -1.63 20.43 8.58
N PRO A 125 -1.22 21.66 8.26
CA PRO A 125 -2.08 22.60 7.56
C PRO A 125 -2.32 22.20 6.09
N VAL A 126 -3.34 22.79 5.46
CA VAL A 126 -3.65 22.52 4.04
C VAL A 126 -2.45 22.90 3.17
N GLY A 127 -2.13 22.08 2.17
CA GLY A 127 -0.99 22.33 1.29
C GLY A 127 0.38 21.93 1.86
N SER A 128 0.46 21.28 3.03
CA SER A 128 1.74 20.80 3.60
C SER A 128 2.27 19.49 3.02
N SER A 129 1.88 19.08 1.81
CA SER A 129 2.34 17.85 1.13
C SER A 129 1.93 16.51 1.75
N LYS A 130 1.01 16.45 2.72
CA LYS A 130 0.52 15.18 3.31
C LYS A 130 0.07 14.15 2.27
N SER A 131 -0.90 14.49 1.43
CA SER A 131 -1.40 13.59 0.38
C SER A 131 -0.35 13.33 -0.71
N THR A 132 0.60 14.25 -0.93
CA THR A 132 1.74 14.01 -1.83
C THR A 132 2.66 12.91 -1.29
N ILE A 133 2.92 12.88 0.01
CA ILE A 133 3.72 11.84 0.66
C ILE A 133 3.05 10.47 0.49
N VAL A 134 1.75 10.37 0.79
CA VAL A 134 1.02 9.10 0.65
C VAL A 134 0.95 8.65 -0.81
N ARG A 135 0.70 9.57 -1.73
CA ARG A 135 0.73 9.29 -3.18
C ARG A 135 2.09 8.81 -3.67
N LEU A 136 3.19 9.34 -3.14
CA LEU A 136 4.53 8.82 -3.42
C LEU A 136 4.68 7.38 -2.92
N LEU A 137 4.22 7.08 -1.71
CA LEU A 137 4.26 5.72 -1.15
C LEU A 137 3.46 4.73 -2.01
N LYS A 138 2.22 5.09 -2.40
CA LYS A 138 1.38 4.27 -3.29
C LYS A 138 2.07 3.97 -4.62
N ARG A 139 2.50 5.01 -5.34
CA ARG A 139 3.21 4.86 -6.62
C ARG A 139 4.55 4.14 -6.47
N GLY A 140 5.22 4.36 -5.35
CA GLY A 140 6.43 3.64 -4.99
C GLY A 140 6.18 2.14 -4.90
N LEU A 141 5.10 1.72 -4.22
CA LEU A 141 4.73 0.31 -4.07
C LEU A 141 4.41 -0.34 -5.43
N GLU A 142 3.65 0.34 -6.28
CA GLU A 142 3.36 -0.15 -7.64
C GLU A 142 4.65 -0.39 -8.45
N ARG A 143 5.62 0.53 -8.35
CA ARG A 143 6.91 0.39 -9.05
C ARG A 143 7.78 -0.68 -8.41
N TYR A 144 7.88 -0.69 -7.09
CA TYR A 144 8.72 -1.60 -6.35
C TYR A 144 8.27 -3.05 -6.52
N THR A 145 6.95 -3.28 -6.49
CA THR A 145 6.39 -4.62 -6.76
C THR A 145 6.54 -5.08 -8.20
N LYS A 146 7.10 -4.27 -9.11
CA LYS A 146 7.51 -4.69 -10.46
C LYS A 146 9.00 -5.02 -10.56
N THR A 147 9.81 -4.71 -9.54
CA THR A 147 11.23 -5.07 -9.53
C THR A 147 11.44 -6.46 -8.91
N PRO A 148 12.59 -7.12 -9.14
CA PRO A 148 12.94 -8.36 -8.47
C PRO A 148 13.01 -8.21 -6.93
N GLU A 149 13.55 -7.10 -6.43
CA GLU A 149 13.74 -6.88 -4.98
C GLU A 149 12.42 -6.66 -4.23
N GLY A 150 11.41 -6.12 -4.92
CA GLY A 150 10.06 -5.97 -4.40
C GLY A 150 9.13 -7.12 -4.80
N ALA A 151 9.68 -8.26 -5.23
CA ALA A 151 8.87 -9.39 -5.65
C ALA A 151 7.95 -9.92 -4.55
N LEU A 152 6.73 -10.20 -4.95
CA LEU A 152 5.63 -10.60 -4.09
C LEU A 152 4.76 -11.61 -4.84
N TYR A 153 4.28 -12.62 -4.12
CA TYR A 153 3.52 -13.73 -4.70
C TYR A 153 2.24 -13.98 -3.93
N THR A 154 1.19 -14.41 -4.63
CA THR A 154 -0.07 -14.87 -4.05
C THR A 154 -0.50 -16.16 -4.74
N PHE A 155 -1.67 -16.70 -4.41
CA PHE A 155 -2.09 -17.99 -4.92
C PHE A 155 -3.55 -18.03 -5.37
N SER A 156 -3.83 -19.04 -6.18
CA SER A 156 -5.14 -19.46 -6.61
C SER A 156 -5.30 -20.94 -6.32
N TRP A 157 -6.52 -21.35 -5.95
CA TRP A 157 -6.88 -22.76 -5.81
C TRP A 157 -7.30 -23.33 -7.16
N VAL A 158 -6.84 -24.53 -7.48
CA VAL A 158 -7.39 -25.38 -8.53
C VAL A 158 -8.44 -26.25 -7.88
N VAL A 159 -9.70 -25.84 -7.97
CA VAL A 159 -10.80 -26.42 -7.20
C VAL A 159 -11.45 -27.56 -8.00
N PRO A 160 -11.54 -28.78 -7.42
CA PRO A 160 -12.30 -29.86 -8.03
C PRO A 160 -13.77 -29.50 -8.23
N PRO A 161 -14.42 -29.97 -9.30
CA PRO A 161 -15.81 -29.64 -9.63
C PRO A 161 -16.82 -29.87 -8.50
N GLU A 162 -16.60 -30.89 -7.67
CA GLU A 162 -17.48 -31.22 -6.55
C GLU A 162 -17.43 -30.15 -5.45
N ILE A 163 -16.27 -29.52 -5.26
CA ILE A 163 -16.07 -28.47 -4.28
C ILE A 163 -16.49 -27.12 -4.87
N ALA A 164 -16.30 -26.88 -6.17
CA ALA A 164 -16.64 -25.63 -6.85
C ALA A 164 -18.12 -25.24 -6.74
N GLY A 165 -19.01 -26.17 -6.34
CA GLY A 165 -20.36 -25.82 -5.92
C GLY A 165 -21.33 -25.51 -7.06
N ARG A 166 -21.03 -25.96 -8.30
CA ARG A 166 -22.06 -26.03 -9.34
C ARG A 166 -23.06 -27.11 -8.95
N THR A 167 -24.12 -26.70 -8.26
CA THR A 167 -25.36 -27.50 -8.23
C THR A 167 -25.75 -27.81 -9.67
N THR A 168 -26.33 -28.99 -9.86
CA THR A 168 -26.67 -29.70 -11.11
C THR A 168 -27.64 -28.97 -12.05
N ILE A 169 -27.57 -27.65 -12.17
CA ILE A 169 -28.29 -26.80 -13.11
C ILE A 169 -27.28 -26.25 -14.12
N ALA A 170 -26.48 -27.12 -14.72
CA ALA A 170 -25.96 -26.86 -16.05
C ALA A 170 -27.02 -27.38 -17.06
N PRO A 171 -27.32 -26.64 -18.14
CA PRO A 171 -28.12 -27.18 -19.24
C PRO A 171 -27.51 -28.49 -19.71
N GLN A 172 -28.32 -29.35 -20.32
CA GLN A 172 -28.01 -30.72 -20.77
C GLN A 172 -26.89 -30.82 -21.85
N ASP A 173 -25.99 -29.86 -21.93
CA ASP A 173 -24.86 -29.83 -22.83
C ASP A 173 -23.60 -30.32 -22.12
N LYS A 174 -23.06 -31.40 -22.70
CA LYS A 174 -21.90 -32.20 -22.30
C LYS A 174 -20.60 -31.39 -22.20
N CYS A 175 -20.42 -30.60 -21.15
CA CYS A 175 -19.10 -30.13 -20.77
C CYS A 175 -18.60 -31.00 -19.61
N GLU A 176 -17.49 -31.71 -19.82
CA GLU A 176 -16.80 -32.42 -18.75
C GLU A 176 -16.58 -31.48 -17.54
N PRO A 177 -16.70 -31.98 -16.31
CA PRO A 177 -16.53 -31.16 -15.13
C PRO A 177 -15.06 -30.72 -15.06
N GLN A 178 -14.78 -29.49 -15.50
CA GLN A 178 -13.46 -28.89 -15.53
C GLN A 178 -13.12 -28.28 -14.15
N GLU A 179 -11.86 -28.41 -13.76
CA GLU A 179 -11.31 -27.73 -12.58
C GLU A 179 -11.50 -26.22 -12.70
N GLU A 180 -11.93 -25.58 -11.61
CA GLU A 180 -12.13 -24.14 -11.55
C GLU A 180 -10.96 -23.47 -10.84
N ILE A 181 -10.39 -22.44 -11.44
CA ILE A 181 -9.38 -21.61 -10.78
C ILE A 181 -10.10 -20.59 -9.90
N PHE A 182 -9.89 -20.69 -8.58
CA PHE A 182 -10.41 -19.74 -7.60
C PHE A 182 -9.26 -18.93 -7.00
N PRO A 183 -9.03 -17.68 -7.47
CA PRO A 183 -8.01 -16.81 -6.90
C PRO A 183 -8.26 -16.53 -5.42
N CYS A 184 -7.19 -16.44 -4.61
CA CYS A 184 -7.31 -15.95 -3.23
C CYS A 184 -7.87 -14.52 -3.26
N PRO A 185 -9.07 -14.26 -2.69
CA PRO A 185 -9.73 -12.97 -2.82
C PRO A 185 -9.04 -11.87 -2.00
N MET A 186 -8.21 -12.27 -1.02
CA MET A 186 -7.42 -11.37 -0.18
C MET A 186 -5.96 -11.25 -0.67
N ASN A 187 -5.60 -11.87 -1.79
CA ASN A 187 -4.21 -11.95 -2.28
C ASN A 187 -3.20 -12.34 -1.19
N GLU A 188 -3.56 -13.30 -0.34
CA GLU A 188 -2.77 -13.72 0.82
C GLU A 188 -1.38 -14.24 0.44
N GLU A 189 -0.52 -14.26 1.44
CA GLU A 189 0.79 -14.90 1.34
C GLU A 189 0.61 -16.44 1.23
N PRO A 190 1.31 -17.15 0.32
CA PRO A 190 1.11 -18.59 0.12
C PRO A 190 1.52 -19.50 1.30
N LEU A 191 2.59 -19.23 2.04
CA LEU A 191 2.95 -19.97 3.26
C LEU A 191 1.87 -19.93 4.36
N ARG A 192 0.87 -19.03 4.30
CA ARG A 192 -0.33 -19.13 5.17
C ARG A 192 -1.12 -20.43 4.96
N ILE A 193 -0.99 -21.10 3.81
CA ILE A 193 -1.59 -22.42 3.55
C ILE A 193 -1.02 -23.48 4.49
N ILE A 194 0.24 -23.33 4.92
CA ILE A 194 0.83 -24.19 5.94
C ILE A 194 0.16 -23.88 7.28
N PRO A 195 -0.45 -24.88 7.94
CA PRO A 195 -1.14 -24.67 9.21
C PRO A 195 -0.27 -23.98 10.26
N THR A 196 -0.88 -23.08 11.02
CA THR A 196 -0.19 -22.23 12.02
C THR A 196 0.63 -23.04 13.02
N SER A 197 0.17 -24.24 13.41
CA SER A 197 0.89 -25.14 14.32
C SER A 197 2.22 -25.67 13.75
N MET A 198 2.34 -25.78 12.44
CA MET A 198 3.51 -26.36 11.75
C MET A 198 4.37 -25.30 11.06
N ARG A 199 3.81 -24.12 10.79
CA ARG A 199 4.42 -23.06 9.97
C ARG A 199 5.81 -22.65 10.46
N ARG A 200 5.99 -22.50 11.77
CA ARG A 200 7.29 -22.12 12.35
C ARG A 200 8.37 -23.18 12.09
N GLU A 201 8.07 -24.44 12.40
CA GLU A 201 8.99 -25.56 12.18
C GLU A 201 9.30 -25.73 10.68
N PHE A 202 8.28 -25.57 9.82
CA PHE A 202 8.43 -25.66 8.37
C PHE A 202 9.37 -24.58 7.82
N ILE A 203 9.18 -23.31 8.20
CA ILE A 203 10.04 -22.19 7.76
C ILE A 203 11.47 -22.37 8.27
N GLU A 204 11.64 -22.83 9.51
CA GLU A 204 12.97 -23.11 10.08
C GLU A 204 13.70 -24.22 9.33
N LYS A 205 12.98 -25.27 8.90
CA LYS A 205 13.54 -26.33 8.04
C LYS A 205 13.86 -25.84 6.63
N LEU A 206 13.07 -24.93 6.08
CA LEU A 206 13.26 -24.39 4.72
C LEU A 206 14.48 -23.47 4.63
N LEU A 207 14.70 -22.61 5.63
CA LEU A 207 15.66 -21.50 5.56
C LEU A 207 16.80 -21.56 6.59
N GLY A 208 16.68 -22.45 7.57
CA GLY A 208 17.54 -22.46 8.75
C GLY A 208 17.12 -21.46 9.83
N PRO A 209 17.76 -21.52 11.01
CA PRO A 209 17.32 -20.81 12.21
C PRO A 209 17.59 -19.30 12.21
N GLU A 210 18.51 -18.79 11.39
CA GLU A 210 18.83 -17.35 11.35
C GLU A 210 17.90 -16.58 10.42
N LEU A 211 17.70 -17.09 9.20
CA LEU A 211 16.83 -16.46 8.20
C LEU A 211 15.35 -16.57 8.59
N SER A 212 14.94 -17.68 9.19
CA SER A 212 13.56 -17.88 9.65
C SER A 212 13.10 -16.83 10.66
N LYS A 213 13.99 -16.28 11.49
CA LYS A 213 13.66 -15.22 12.46
C LYS A 213 13.23 -13.91 11.81
N LYS A 214 13.63 -13.67 10.55
CA LYS A 214 13.27 -12.46 9.81
C LYS A 214 11.89 -12.58 9.15
N ILE A 215 11.39 -13.80 8.98
CA ILE A 215 10.10 -14.09 8.37
C ILE A 215 9.01 -14.04 9.44
N LYS A 216 8.03 -13.16 9.24
CA LYS A 216 6.88 -12.99 10.11
C LYS A 216 5.60 -13.21 9.32
N ILE A 217 5.08 -14.43 9.38
CA ILE A 217 3.85 -14.82 8.68
C ILE A 217 2.80 -15.16 9.72
N GLU A 218 2.00 -14.15 10.03
CA GLU A 218 0.92 -14.21 11.02
C GLU A 218 -0.44 -14.37 10.32
N GLY A 219 -1.43 -14.80 11.10
CA GLY A 219 -2.80 -15.01 10.64
C GLY A 219 -3.08 -16.37 10.00
N ASP A 220 -4.35 -16.61 9.75
CA ASP A 220 -4.91 -17.78 9.08
C ASP A 220 -5.46 -17.40 7.70
N LEU A 221 -5.80 -18.42 6.90
CA LEU A 221 -6.48 -18.24 5.62
C LEU A 221 -7.81 -17.52 5.77
N CYS A 222 -8.14 -16.65 4.81
CA CYS A 222 -9.43 -15.97 4.73
C CYS A 222 -10.60 -16.97 4.63
N PRO A 223 -11.85 -16.58 4.95
CA PRO A 223 -12.99 -17.49 5.01
C PRO A 223 -13.20 -18.32 3.74
N ALA A 224 -13.02 -17.74 2.55
CA ALA A 224 -13.19 -18.45 1.27
C ALA A 224 -12.08 -19.49 1.04
N CYS A 225 -10.81 -19.11 1.24
CA CYS A 225 -9.67 -20.02 1.14
C CYS A 225 -9.75 -21.14 2.18
N ARG A 226 -10.15 -20.82 3.41
CA ARG A 226 -10.33 -21.77 4.51
C ARG A 226 -11.44 -22.79 4.21
N PHE A 227 -12.52 -22.36 3.56
CA PHE A 227 -13.58 -23.26 3.09
C PHE A 227 -13.04 -24.27 2.08
N ILE A 228 -12.30 -23.81 1.06
CA ILE A 228 -11.69 -24.68 0.04
C ILE A 228 -10.70 -25.65 0.70
N PHE A 229 -9.78 -25.13 1.51
CA PHE A 229 -8.79 -25.91 2.25
C PHE A 229 -9.45 -27.02 3.09
N ARG A 230 -10.51 -26.70 3.85
CA ARG A 230 -11.23 -27.69 4.66
C ARG A 230 -11.85 -28.81 3.82
N ASN A 231 -12.45 -28.47 2.68
CA ASN A 231 -13.04 -29.48 1.80
C ASN A 231 -11.97 -30.39 1.17
N LEU A 232 -10.82 -29.84 0.79
CA LEU A 232 -9.67 -30.61 0.31
C LEU A 232 -9.09 -31.51 1.43
N MET A 233 -8.98 -31.01 2.66
CA MET A 233 -8.59 -31.81 3.84
C MET A 233 -9.51 -33.02 4.03
N MET A 234 -10.83 -32.85 3.90
CA MET A 234 -11.78 -33.96 4.00
C MET A 234 -11.63 -34.95 2.84
N ARG A 235 -11.49 -34.44 1.60
CA ARG A 235 -11.31 -35.26 0.39
C ARG A 235 -10.07 -36.15 0.48
N TYR A 236 -8.95 -35.60 0.94
CA TYR A 236 -7.66 -36.29 1.01
C TYR A 236 -7.31 -36.82 2.40
N GLN A 237 -8.29 -36.90 3.30
CA GLN A 237 -8.13 -37.46 4.65
C GLN A 237 -6.94 -36.84 5.42
N GLY A 238 -6.71 -35.54 5.24
CA GLY A 238 -5.65 -34.79 5.89
C GLY A 238 -4.27 -34.83 5.24
N ASP A 239 -4.12 -35.42 4.04
CA ASP A 239 -2.86 -35.40 3.30
C ASP A 239 -2.58 -34.00 2.72
N LEU A 240 -1.77 -33.21 3.44
CA LEU A 240 -1.41 -31.85 3.06
C LEU A 240 -0.66 -31.81 1.72
N SER A 241 0.13 -32.83 1.37
CA SER A 241 0.91 -32.85 0.14
C SER A 241 -0.01 -32.78 -1.09
N LYS A 242 -1.10 -33.57 -1.07
CA LYS A 242 -2.13 -33.53 -2.11
C LYS A 242 -2.89 -32.22 -2.17
N ILE A 243 -3.05 -31.54 -1.03
CA ILE A 243 -3.70 -30.22 -1.00
C ILE A 243 -2.82 -29.17 -1.68
N LEU A 244 -1.51 -29.25 -1.49
CA LEU A 244 -0.56 -28.33 -2.12
C LEU A 244 -0.52 -28.48 -3.65
N GLU A 245 -0.87 -29.65 -4.20
CA GLU A 245 -1.05 -29.85 -5.65
C GLU A 245 -2.21 -29.00 -6.22
N HIS A 246 -3.19 -28.63 -5.38
CA HIS A 246 -4.28 -27.74 -5.75
C HIS A 246 -3.92 -26.25 -5.66
N VAL A 247 -2.66 -25.91 -5.40
CA VAL A 247 -2.22 -24.51 -5.24
C VAL A 247 -1.38 -24.10 -6.43
N LYS A 248 -1.86 -23.08 -7.15
CA LYS A 248 -1.06 -22.35 -8.14
C LYS A 248 -0.64 -21.03 -7.53
N VAL A 249 0.67 -20.83 -7.41
CA VAL A 249 1.25 -19.57 -6.96
C VAL A 249 1.53 -18.70 -8.18
N ARG A 250 1.26 -17.41 -8.06
CA ARG A 250 1.46 -16.41 -9.11
C ARG A 250 2.13 -15.17 -8.57
N ARG A 251 2.83 -14.47 -9.45
CA ARG A 251 3.35 -13.14 -9.15
C ARG A 251 2.20 -12.18 -8.83
N PHE A 252 2.39 -11.37 -7.80
CA PHE A 252 1.44 -10.34 -7.37
C PHE A 252 2.07 -8.95 -7.52
N VAL A 253 1.49 -8.15 -8.41
CA VAL A 253 1.89 -6.77 -8.68
C VAL A 253 0.80 -5.84 -8.16
N MET A 254 1.18 -4.82 -7.41
CA MET A 254 0.22 -3.86 -6.86
C MET A 254 -0.15 -2.81 -7.90
N SER A 255 -1.40 -2.33 -7.81
CA SER A 255 -1.98 -1.31 -8.68
C SER A 255 -3.11 -0.60 -7.94
N GLU A 256 -2.97 0.71 -7.73
CA GLU A 256 -4.05 1.57 -7.21
C GLU A 256 -5.21 1.61 -8.21
N GLN A 257 -4.90 1.64 -9.52
CA GLN A 257 -5.91 1.71 -10.58
C GLN A 257 -6.76 0.44 -10.66
N ASP A 258 -6.13 -0.72 -10.51
CA ASP A 258 -6.81 -2.02 -10.56
C ASP A 258 -7.30 -2.47 -9.18
N ARG A 259 -7.13 -1.64 -8.14
CA ARG A 259 -7.49 -1.94 -6.74
C ARG A 259 -6.83 -3.24 -6.24
N LEU A 260 -5.51 -3.32 -6.35
CA LEU A 260 -4.68 -4.46 -5.93
C LEU A 260 -3.57 -4.00 -4.97
N GLY A 261 -3.69 -4.35 -3.69
CA GLY A 261 -2.73 -4.05 -2.63
C GLY A 261 -2.64 -2.58 -2.22
N ILE A 262 -3.43 -1.71 -2.84
CA ILE A 262 -3.47 -0.27 -2.53
C ILE A 262 -4.93 0.16 -2.45
N GLY A 263 -5.37 0.54 -1.25
CA GLY A 263 -6.71 1.05 -0.97
C GLY A 263 -6.70 2.55 -0.70
N THR A 264 -7.82 3.21 -0.98
CA THR A 264 -8.00 4.64 -0.66
C THR A 264 -9.44 4.88 -0.27
N PHE A 265 -9.65 5.23 1.00
CA PHE A 265 -10.94 5.58 1.54
C PHE A 265 -11.08 7.10 1.66
N GLN A 266 -12.17 7.64 1.12
CA GLN A 266 -12.54 9.04 1.23
C GLN A 266 -13.93 9.16 1.88
N PRO A 267 -14.07 9.93 2.99
CA PRO A 267 -15.35 10.20 3.59
C PRO A 267 -16.24 10.96 2.61
N LYS A 268 -17.47 10.47 2.45
CA LYS A 268 -18.60 11.10 1.77
C LYS A 268 -19.62 11.52 2.82
N ASP A 269 -20.76 12.06 2.41
CA ASP A 269 -21.84 12.39 3.32
C ASP A 269 -22.25 11.19 4.19
N GLU A 270 -22.26 11.37 5.52
CA GLU A 270 -22.49 10.33 6.54
C GLU A 270 -23.73 9.45 6.26
N LYS A 271 -24.78 10.05 5.67
CA LYS A 271 -26.04 9.35 5.36
C LYS A 271 -25.93 8.32 4.24
N ASN A 272 -24.87 8.38 3.44
CA ASN A 272 -24.69 7.55 2.23
C ASN A 272 -23.47 6.62 2.33
N GLN A 273 -22.89 6.44 3.53
CA GLN A 273 -21.74 5.56 3.72
C GLN A 273 -22.14 4.30 4.50
N ASP A 274 -21.59 3.16 4.10
CA ASP A 274 -21.76 1.87 4.78
C ASP A 274 -20.40 1.24 5.07
N SER A 275 -20.27 0.62 6.24
CA SER A 275 -19.15 -0.23 6.70
C SER A 275 -18.70 -1.28 5.68
N THR A 276 -19.60 -1.68 4.77
CA THR A 276 -19.30 -2.59 3.65
C THR A 276 -18.27 -2.02 2.68
N GLU A 277 -18.12 -0.70 2.57
CA GLU A 277 -17.05 -0.07 1.77
C GLU A 277 -15.65 -0.41 2.32
N LEU A 278 -15.52 -0.73 3.62
CA LEU A 278 -14.25 -1.13 4.23
C LEU A 278 -14.05 -2.64 4.26
N THR A 279 -15.11 -3.42 4.49
CA THR A 279 -15.00 -4.86 4.83
C THR A 279 -15.59 -5.82 3.79
N GLY A 280 -16.26 -5.30 2.76
CA GLY A 280 -16.95 -6.06 1.73
C GLY A 280 -18.41 -6.40 2.06
N ASP A 281 -19.11 -7.06 1.13
CA ASP A 281 -20.50 -7.50 1.32
C ASP A 281 -20.82 -8.82 0.59
N ILE A 282 -21.99 -9.38 0.88
CA ILE A 282 -22.51 -10.59 0.28
C ILE A 282 -22.91 -10.34 -1.18
N ASN A 283 -22.44 -11.20 -2.08
CA ASN A 283 -22.83 -11.17 -3.48
C ASN A 283 -24.04 -12.07 -3.73
N TYR A 284 -25.21 -11.46 -3.83
CA TYR A 284 -26.46 -12.18 -4.07
C TYR A 284 -26.46 -13.04 -5.34
N ARG A 285 -25.68 -12.68 -6.37
CA ARG A 285 -25.55 -13.50 -7.59
C ARG A 285 -24.78 -14.78 -7.33
N LYS A 286 -23.74 -14.72 -6.49
CA LYS A 286 -22.96 -15.91 -6.09
C LYS A 286 -23.75 -16.83 -5.15
N ILE A 287 -24.74 -16.32 -4.42
CA ILE A 287 -25.67 -17.18 -3.64
C ILE A 287 -26.42 -18.14 -4.56
N ALA A 288 -26.85 -17.70 -5.75
CA ALA A 288 -27.53 -18.59 -6.69
C ALA A 288 -26.61 -19.73 -7.20
N ILE A 289 -25.30 -19.51 -7.18
CA ILE A 289 -24.29 -20.52 -7.56
C ILE A 289 -24.03 -21.45 -6.38
N TYR A 290 -23.65 -20.91 -5.22
CA TYR A 290 -23.20 -21.69 -4.06
C TYR A 290 -24.33 -22.15 -3.13
N GLY A 291 -25.55 -21.69 -3.33
CA GLY A 291 -26.75 -22.12 -2.64
C GLY A 291 -27.03 -21.47 -1.28
N SER A 292 -26.10 -20.71 -0.69
CA SER A 292 -26.30 -20.08 0.62
C SER A 292 -25.54 -18.75 0.78
N ASP A 293 -26.12 -17.83 1.54
CA ASP A 293 -25.48 -16.60 2.00
C ASP A 293 -24.46 -16.83 3.13
N SER A 294 -24.40 -18.06 3.66
CA SER A 294 -23.43 -18.52 4.65
C SER A 294 -22.20 -19.18 4.01
N ASP A 295 -22.18 -19.36 2.68
CA ASP A 295 -20.98 -19.82 1.96
C ASP A 295 -20.01 -18.64 1.77
N PRO A 296 -18.79 -18.70 2.32
CA PRO A 296 -17.84 -17.57 2.25
C PRO A 296 -17.36 -17.25 0.84
N ARG A 297 -17.54 -18.15 -0.13
CA ARG A 297 -17.23 -17.88 -1.54
C ARG A 297 -18.28 -16.96 -2.18
N ALA A 298 -19.47 -16.87 -1.60
CA ALA A 298 -20.49 -15.91 -1.99
C ALA A 298 -20.22 -14.49 -1.49
N PHE A 299 -19.22 -14.28 -0.63
CA PHE A 299 -18.80 -12.96 -0.17
C PHE A 299 -17.88 -12.26 -1.18
N ASN A 300 -18.04 -10.95 -1.36
CA ASN A 300 -17.09 -10.12 -2.07
C ASN A 300 -16.12 -9.51 -1.06
N PHE A 301 -14.84 -9.87 -1.19
CA PHE A 301 -13.76 -9.25 -0.42
C PHE A 301 -13.22 -8.05 -1.21
N ASP A 302 -14.06 -7.04 -1.40
CA ASP A 302 -13.78 -5.85 -2.23
C ASP A 302 -13.90 -4.53 -1.45
N GLY A 303 -13.97 -4.62 -0.12
CA GLY A 303 -13.79 -3.48 0.76
C GLY A 303 -12.35 -2.99 0.75
N GLU A 304 -12.13 -1.73 1.14
CA GLU A 304 -10.80 -1.11 1.06
C GLU A 304 -9.72 -1.83 1.88
N PHE A 305 -10.07 -2.44 3.02
CA PHE A 305 -9.15 -3.29 3.78
C PHE A 305 -8.85 -4.62 3.10
N ASN A 306 -9.80 -5.17 2.33
CA ASN A 306 -9.57 -6.37 1.56
C ASN A 306 -8.61 -6.10 0.39
N ILE A 307 -8.83 -4.98 -0.29
CA ILE A 307 -8.06 -4.53 -1.44
C ILE A 307 -6.63 -4.17 -1.06
N ALA A 308 -6.46 -3.42 0.03
CA ALA A 308 -5.17 -2.97 0.51
C ALA A 308 -4.34 -4.07 1.18
N ASN A 309 -4.88 -5.29 1.31
CA ASN A 309 -4.19 -6.37 1.96
C ASN A 309 -2.81 -6.63 1.33
N ARG A 310 -1.86 -6.87 2.22
CA ARG A 310 -0.42 -6.93 1.97
C ARG A 310 0.18 -5.63 1.48
N GLY A 311 -0.46 -4.48 1.58
CA GLY A 311 0.06 -3.21 1.08
C GLY A 311 -0.32 -2.01 1.93
N LEU A 312 -1.00 -1.03 1.34
CA LEU A 312 -1.22 0.28 1.96
C LEU A 312 -2.67 0.74 1.77
N ILE A 313 -3.29 1.20 2.85
CA ILE A 313 -4.58 1.92 2.80
C ILE A 313 -4.39 3.38 3.23
N GLU A 314 -4.91 4.29 2.40
CA GLU A 314 -4.99 5.72 2.70
C GLU A 314 -6.40 6.11 3.19
N PHE A 315 -6.48 6.74 4.35
CA PHE A 315 -7.70 7.43 4.81
C PHE A 315 -7.57 8.94 4.63
N ILE A 316 -8.26 9.45 3.62
CA ILE A 316 -8.31 10.88 3.30
C ILE A 316 -9.21 11.57 4.32
N GLU A 317 -8.69 12.55 5.07
CA GLU A 317 -9.47 13.27 6.09
C GLU A 317 -10.11 12.33 7.13
N ILE A 318 -9.35 11.35 7.60
CA ILE A 318 -9.76 10.28 8.55
C ILE A 318 -10.58 10.74 9.76
N LEU A 319 -10.45 11.99 10.19
CA LEU A 319 -11.20 12.53 11.34
C LEU A 319 -12.62 13.00 11.01
N LYS A 320 -13.00 12.96 9.74
CA LYS A 320 -14.38 13.17 9.28
C LYS A 320 -15.17 11.87 9.14
N LEU A 321 -14.56 10.73 9.48
CA LEU A 321 -15.25 9.44 9.47
C LEU A 321 -16.34 9.40 10.54
N ASP A 322 -17.46 8.77 10.20
CA ASP A 322 -18.48 8.40 11.17
C ASP A 322 -17.89 7.44 12.22
N VAL A 323 -18.36 7.55 13.47
CA VAL A 323 -18.01 6.70 14.60
C VAL A 323 -18.19 5.21 14.27
N ALA A 324 -19.16 4.85 13.42
CA ALA A 324 -19.39 3.47 13.01
C ALA A 324 -18.15 2.82 12.37
N PHE A 325 -17.40 3.55 11.54
CA PHE A 325 -16.20 3.05 10.86
C PHE A 325 -14.98 2.92 11.79
N LEU A 326 -15.02 3.61 12.94
CA LEU A 326 -13.90 3.59 13.87
C LEU A 326 -13.71 2.22 14.52
N TYR A 327 -14.79 1.47 14.75
CA TYR A 327 -14.67 0.13 15.32
C TYR A 327 -13.94 -0.82 14.36
N ASP A 328 -14.25 -0.76 13.06
CA ASP A 328 -13.53 -1.54 12.05
C ASP A 328 -12.06 -1.12 11.96
N LEU A 329 -11.79 0.18 12.01
CA LEU A 329 -10.43 0.73 11.99
C LEU A 329 -9.63 0.33 13.24
N LEU A 330 -10.24 0.32 14.42
CA LEU A 330 -9.60 -0.12 15.66
C LEU A 330 -9.28 -1.62 15.62
N GLY A 331 -10.18 -2.46 15.09
CA GLY A 331 -9.92 -3.88 14.89
C GLY A 331 -8.78 -4.12 13.89
N ALA A 332 -8.83 -3.44 12.74
CA ALA A 332 -7.82 -3.51 11.69
C ALA A 332 -6.42 -3.11 12.19
N THR A 333 -6.34 -2.09 13.05
CA THR A 333 -5.07 -1.57 13.57
C THR A 333 -4.54 -2.40 14.73
N GLN A 334 -5.36 -2.75 15.72
CA GLN A 334 -4.89 -3.37 16.95
C GLN A 334 -4.66 -4.88 16.79
N GLU A 335 -5.59 -5.55 16.14
CA GLU A 335 -5.64 -7.00 16.03
C GLU A 335 -5.18 -7.49 14.66
N HIS A 336 -5.00 -6.58 13.69
CA HIS A 336 -4.74 -6.93 12.30
C HIS A 336 -5.83 -7.85 11.72
N VAL A 337 -7.08 -7.61 12.12
CA VAL A 337 -8.24 -8.34 11.61
C VAL A 337 -9.37 -7.40 11.26
N ILE A 338 -10.13 -7.78 10.24
CA ILE A 338 -11.43 -7.18 9.94
C ILE A 338 -12.54 -8.20 10.19
N LYS A 339 -13.76 -7.72 10.46
CA LYS A 339 -14.93 -8.57 10.67
C LYS A 339 -15.92 -8.40 9.50
N PRO A 340 -15.82 -9.23 8.44
CA PRO A 340 -16.80 -9.21 7.39
C PRO A 340 -18.19 -9.61 7.92
N LYS A 341 -19.23 -9.01 7.36
CA LYS A 341 -20.62 -9.26 7.75
C LYS A 341 -20.95 -10.76 7.60
N LYS A 342 -21.50 -11.37 8.65
CA LYS A 342 -21.83 -12.81 8.77
C LYS A 342 -20.66 -13.82 8.75
N PHE A 343 -19.42 -13.40 8.51
CA PHE A 343 -18.27 -14.32 8.42
C PHE A 343 -17.31 -14.20 9.60
N ALA A 344 -16.37 -15.15 9.71
CA ALA A 344 -15.30 -15.10 10.69
C ALA A 344 -14.39 -13.89 10.47
N GLN A 345 -13.70 -13.45 11.53
CA GLN A 345 -12.66 -12.44 11.39
C GLN A 345 -11.62 -12.90 10.36
N THR A 346 -11.10 -11.95 9.60
CA THR A 346 -10.14 -12.18 8.52
C THR A 346 -8.87 -11.38 8.81
N ASP A 347 -7.74 -12.05 8.85
CA ASP A 347 -6.43 -11.44 9.07
C ASP A 347 -6.01 -10.57 7.88
N ILE A 348 -5.54 -9.36 8.17
CA ILE A 348 -5.01 -8.39 7.21
C ILE A 348 -3.54 -8.09 7.51
N ASP A 349 -2.78 -7.75 6.48
CA ASP A 349 -1.38 -7.29 6.57
C ASP A 349 -1.26 -5.97 5.81
N GLU A 350 -1.34 -4.82 6.47
CA GLU A 350 -1.34 -3.55 5.75
C GLU A 350 -0.83 -2.40 6.60
N VAL A 351 -0.28 -1.39 5.94
CA VAL A 351 0.04 -0.11 6.55
C VAL A 351 -1.19 0.79 6.45
N ILE A 352 -1.63 1.34 7.59
CA ILE A 352 -2.79 2.24 7.64
C ILE A 352 -2.30 3.66 7.83
N ILE A 353 -2.47 4.51 6.81
CA ILE A 353 -2.08 5.92 6.85
C ILE A 353 -3.31 6.79 6.69
N GLY A 354 -3.58 7.62 7.70
CA GLY A 354 -4.58 8.66 7.64
C GLY A 354 -3.95 10.03 7.49
N HIS A 355 -4.64 10.98 6.88
CA HIS A 355 -4.23 12.38 6.93
C HIS A 355 -5.35 13.31 7.36
N THR A 356 -5.02 14.35 8.11
CA THR A 356 -5.99 15.33 8.61
C THR A 356 -5.44 16.75 8.66
N ASN A 357 -6.32 17.72 8.83
CA ASN A 357 -5.98 19.12 9.03
C ASN A 357 -6.10 19.54 10.50
N GLU A 358 -5.55 20.71 10.83
CA GLU A 358 -5.53 21.25 12.20
C GLU A 358 -6.94 21.45 12.79
N ALA A 359 -7.90 21.90 11.97
CA ALA A 359 -9.24 22.20 12.44
C ALA A 359 -9.98 20.91 12.86
N GLU A 360 -9.90 19.86 12.06
CA GLU A 360 -10.49 18.56 12.39
C GLU A 360 -9.76 17.88 13.56
N TYR A 361 -8.43 18.03 13.64
CA TYR A 361 -7.67 17.49 14.77
C TYR A 361 -8.07 18.13 16.11
N LYS A 362 -8.32 19.45 16.13
CA LYS A 362 -8.83 20.14 17.33
C LYS A 362 -10.21 19.66 17.73
N LYS A 363 -11.10 19.35 16.76
CA LYS A 363 -12.41 18.75 17.07
C LYS A 363 -12.27 17.37 17.68
N LEU A 364 -11.35 16.54 17.17
CA LEU A 364 -11.03 15.23 17.77
C LEU A 364 -10.53 15.37 19.20
N LEU A 365 -9.71 16.38 19.51
CA LEU A 365 -9.20 16.57 20.87
C LEU A 365 -10.32 16.78 21.90
N ALA A 366 -11.41 17.41 21.49
CA ALA A 366 -12.56 17.71 22.34
C ALA A 366 -13.58 16.56 22.44
N ASN A 367 -13.49 15.54 21.59
CA ASN A 367 -14.48 14.46 21.53
C ASN A 367 -13.98 13.21 22.27
N GLU A 368 -14.63 12.83 23.36
CA GLU A 368 -14.32 11.64 24.17
C GLU A 368 -14.48 10.34 23.37
N TYR A 369 -15.46 10.26 22.46
CA TYR A 369 -15.64 9.07 21.60
C TYR A 369 -14.44 8.80 20.68
N MET A 370 -13.61 9.82 20.42
CA MET A 370 -12.39 9.70 19.60
C MET A 370 -11.13 9.38 20.42
N GLU A 371 -11.24 9.20 21.73
CA GLU A 371 -10.10 8.86 22.60
C GLU A 371 -9.43 7.56 22.16
N ALA A 372 -10.22 6.52 21.86
CA ALA A 372 -9.71 5.25 21.36
C ALA A 372 -8.88 5.42 20.08
N LEU A 373 -9.35 6.26 19.14
CA LEU A 373 -8.61 6.54 17.90
C LEU A 373 -7.30 7.27 18.19
N ARG A 374 -7.30 8.20 19.14
CA ARG A 374 -6.10 8.96 19.54
C ARG A 374 -5.02 8.04 20.10
N ASP A 375 -5.39 7.10 20.96
CA ASP A 375 -4.46 6.11 21.53
C ASP A 375 -3.90 5.16 20.49
N ARG A 376 -4.70 4.83 19.46
CA ARG A 376 -4.28 3.98 18.33
C ARG A 376 -3.61 4.74 17.20
N THR A 377 -3.25 6.01 17.40
CA THR A 377 -2.63 6.85 16.37
C THR A 377 -1.20 7.24 16.74
N ILE A 378 -0.28 7.14 15.78
CA ILE A 378 1.02 7.79 15.79
C ILE A 378 0.93 9.06 14.94
N LYS A 379 0.91 10.20 15.62
CA LYS A 379 0.85 11.50 14.98
C LYS A 379 2.22 11.92 14.43
N ILE A 380 2.26 12.28 13.15
CA ILE A 380 3.42 12.89 12.49
C ILE A 380 3.03 14.27 11.98
N ASP A 381 3.62 15.31 12.57
CA ASP A 381 3.42 16.68 12.16
C ASP A 381 4.17 16.99 10.86
N ILE A 382 3.42 17.40 9.83
CA ILE A 382 3.91 17.87 8.54
C ILE A 382 3.65 19.38 8.46
N PRO A 383 4.59 20.23 8.91
CA PRO A 383 4.41 21.68 8.99
C PRO A 383 4.49 22.35 7.61
N TYR A 384 4.22 23.65 7.58
CA TYR A 384 4.60 24.45 6.41
C TYR A 384 6.11 24.56 6.27
N ILE A 385 6.57 24.72 5.03
CA ILE A 385 7.97 25.02 4.73
C ILE A 385 8.26 26.47 5.11
N THR A 386 9.36 26.63 5.82
CA THR A 386 9.82 27.92 6.37
C THR A 386 11.19 28.35 5.81
N LYS A 387 11.80 27.54 4.94
CA LYS A 387 13.02 27.86 4.21
C LYS A 387 12.67 28.34 2.81
N VAL A 388 13.13 29.53 2.44
CA VAL A 388 12.84 30.12 1.12
C VAL A 388 13.46 29.32 0.01
N SER A 389 14.70 28.85 0.19
CA SER A 389 15.39 28.00 -0.79
C SER A 389 14.60 26.73 -1.14
N GLU A 390 13.92 26.12 -0.15
CA GLU A 390 13.09 24.93 -0.37
C GLU A 390 11.73 25.28 -1.00
N GLU A 391 11.10 26.39 -0.61
CA GLU A 391 9.85 26.87 -1.24
C GLU A 391 10.06 27.25 -2.72
N VAL A 392 11.21 27.85 -3.06
CA VAL A 392 11.58 28.15 -4.46
C VAL A 392 11.66 26.88 -5.32
N LYS A 393 12.17 25.77 -4.77
CA LYS A 393 12.20 24.47 -5.49
C LYS A 393 10.80 23.99 -5.81
N ILE A 394 9.84 24.17 -4.90
CA ILE A 394 8.43 23.83 -5.14
C ILE A 394 7.87 24.66 -6.30
N TYR A 395 8.10 25.96 -6.31
CA TYR A 395 7.58 26.80 -7.39
C TYR A 395 8.25 26.50 -8.72
N THR A 396 9.56 26.26 -8.72
CA THR A 396 10.31 25.88 -9.93
C THR A 396 9.79 24.57 -10.52
N LYS A 397 9.38 23.63 -9.67
CA LYS A 397 8.75 22.37 -10.10
C LYS A 397 7.43 22.59 -10.84
N PHE A 398 6.58 23.51 -10.38
CA PHE A 398 5.28 23.77 -11.00
C PHE A 398 5.32 24.80 -12.13
N PHE A 399 6.20 25.79 -12.03
CA PHE A 399 6.32 26.93 -12.94
C PHE A 399 7.67 26.88 -13.65
N ASN A 400 7.72 26.15 -14.77
CA ASN A 400 8.90 26.05 -15.62
C ASN A 400 8.50 26.01 -17.10
N SER A 401 9.50 26.01 -17.98
CA SER A 401 9.29 26.03 -19.44
C SER A 401 8.54 24.81 -19.99
N LYS A 402 8.50 23.69 -19.26
CA LYS A 402 7.75 22.49 -19.66
C LYS A 402 6.27 22.61 -19.30
N THR A 403 5.95 23.15 -18.13
CA THR A 403 4.56 23.31 -17.66
C THR A 403 3.88 24.55 -18.23
N LEU A 404 4.65 25.61 -18.49
CA LEU A 404 4.18 26.87 -19.07
C LEU A 404 4.94 27.20 -20.37
N PRO A 405 4.69 26.45 -21.46
CA PRO A 405 5.37 26.69 -22.73
C PRO A 405 5.02 28.08 -23.28
N GLY A 406 6.04 28.83 -23.70
CA GLY A 406 5.87 30.16 -24.30
C GLY A 406 5.64 31.31 -23.32
N ILE A 407 5.62 31.06 -22.01
CA ILE A 407 5.47 32.12 -21.00
C ILE A 407 6.85 32.45 -20.42
N HIS A 408 7.25 33.72 -20.51
CA HIS A 408 8.47 34.21 -19.88
C HIS A 408 8.22 34.51 -18.40
N ILE A 409 8.97 33.85 -17.51
CA ILE A 409 8.98 34.14 -16.07
C ILE A 409 10.19 35.06 -15.81
N ALA A 410 9.93 36.26 -15.31
CA ALA A 410 11.00 37.21 -15.03
C ALA A 410 11.96 36.71 -13.92
N PRO A 411 13.24 37.11 -13.96
CA PRO A 411 14.18 36.76 -12.90
C PRO A 411 13.66 37.16 -11.50
N HIS A 412 13.97 36.35 -10.49
CA HIS A 412 13.54 36.53 -9.09
C HIS A 412 12.02 36.48 -8.84
N THR A 413 11.15 36.31 -9.85
CA THR A 413 9.70 36.21 -9.62
C THR A 413 9.35 35.08 -8.65
N LEU A 414 9.88 33.88 -8.87
CA LEU A 414 9.63 32.74 -8.00
C LEU A 414 10.25 32.93 -6.60
N GLU A 415 11.41 33.57 -6.51
CA GLU A 415 12.08 33.88 -5.25
C GLU A 415 11.28 34.88 -4.42
N MET A 416 10.76 35.96 -5.04
CA MET A 416 9.91 36.95 -4.39
C MET A 416 8.59 36.33 -3.93
N ALA A 417 7.95 35.52 -4.77
CA ALA A 417 6.73 34.80 -4.41
C ALA A 417 6.97 33.86 -3.22
N ALA A 418 8.06 33.09 -3.25
CA ALA A 418 8.43 32.16 -2.18
C ALA A 418 8.74 32.90 -0.88
N MET A 419 9.48 34.00 -0.96
CA MET A 419 9.76 34.86 0.19
C MET A 419 8.49 35.40 0.81
N TRP A 420 7.56 35.93 0.00
CA TRP A 420 6.26 36.42 0.48
C TRP A 420 5.46 35.31 1.16
N ALA A 421 5.35 34.13 0.54
CA ALA A 421 4.62 32.99 1.10
C ALA A 421 5.23 32.48 2.42
N VAL A 422 6.56 32.45 2.53
CA VAL A 422 7.24 32.07 3.78
C VAL A 422 7.01 33.12 4.88
N LEU A 423 7.07 34.42 4.54
CA LEU A 423 6.82 35.50 5.50
C LEU A 423 5.41 35.43 6.12
N THR A 424 4.38 35.01 5.37
CA THR A 424 3.02 34.85 5.92
C THR A 424 2.88 33.66 6.88
N ARG A 425 3.83 32.72 6.87
CA ARG A 425 3.84 31.52 7.72
C ARG A 425 4.74 31.67 8.96
N LEU A 426 5.64 32.65 8.97
CA LEU A 426 6.57 32.87 10.06
C LEU A 426 5.90 33.63 11.22
N GLU A 427 6.02 33.09 12.43
CA GLU A 427 5.62 33.80 13.64
C GLU A 427 6.52 35.02 13.88
N THR A 428 5.93 36.07 14.47
CA THR A 428 6.65 37.28 14.88
C THR A 428 7.79 36.93 15.85
N PRO A 429 9.02 37.42 15.62
CA PRO A 429 10.15 37.18 16.52
C PRO A 429 9.86 37.64 17.96
N LYS A 430 10.09 36.76 18.94
CA LYS A 430 9.96 37.11 20.37
C LYS A 430 11.14 37.92 20.90
N LYS A 431 12.32 37.80 20.28
CA LYS A 431 13.52 38.58 20.63
C LYS A 431 13.41 40.00 20.07
N GLN A 432 13.54 40.99 20.93
CA GLN A 432 13.69 42.39 20.53
C GLN A 432 14.92 42.56 19.62
N GLY A 433 14.76 43.26 18.51
CA GLY A 433 15.83 43.54 17.54
C GLY A 433 15.96 42.56 16.37
N LEU A 434 15.25 41.43 16.36
CA LEU A 434 15.20 40.53 15.20
C LEU A 434 14.01 40.89 14.31
N SER A 435 14.26 41.33 13.08
CA SER A 435 13.20 41.54 12.09
C SER A 435 12.71 40.20 11.50
N LEU A 436 11.49 40.19 10.94
CA LEU A 436 10.93 39.00 10.30
C LEU A 436 11.78 38.54 9.11
N ILE A 437 12.35 39.49 8.35
CA ILE A 437 13.27 39.22 7.24
C ILE A 437 14.58 38.60 7.73
N GLN A 438 15.12 39.08 8.86
CA GLN A 438 16.31 38.47 9.46
C GLN A 438 16.03 37.05 9.94
N LYS A 439 14.86 36.80 10.55
CA LYS A 439 14.42 35.45 10.93
C LYS A 439 14.32 34.52 9.71
N LEU A 440 13.73 34.99 8.62
CA LEU A 440 13.64 34.25 7.36
C LEU A 440 15.02 33.87 6.82
N LYS A 441 15.96 34.82 6.78
CA LYS A 441 17.34 34.56 6.33
C LYS A 441 18.07 33.57 7.24
N LEU A 442 17.84 33.64 8.55
CA LEU A 442 18.43 32.72 9.52
C LEU A 442 17.92 31.28 9.32
N TYR A 443 16.63 31.10 9.06
CA TYR A 443 16.05 29.78 8.77
C TYR A 443 16.58 29.19 7.45
N ASP A 444 16.88 30.05 6.48
CA ASP A 444 17.48 29.69 5.20
C ASP A 444 19.01 29.49 5.27
N GLY A 445 19.61 29.57 6.47
CA GLY A 445 21.05 29.36 6.69
C GLY A 445 21.96 30.51 6.24
N LYS A 446 21.42 31.72 6.05
CA LYS A 446 22.15 32.87 5.48
C LYS A 446 22.79 33.81 6.53
N TYR A 447 23.13 33.33 7.73
CA TYR A 447 23.84 34.09 8.77
C TYR A 447 24.65 33.22 9.73
#